data_AF-A0A7X7SRB2-F1
#
_entry.id   AF-A0A7X7SRB2-F1
#
_cell.length_a   1.000
_cell.length_b   1.000
_cell.length_c   1.000
_cell.angle_alpha   90.00
_cell.angle_beta   90.00
_cell.angle_gamma   90.00
#
_symmetry.space_group_name_H-M   'P 1'
#
loop_
_entity.id
_entity.type
_entity.pdbx_description
1 polymer ?
#
loop_
_entity_poly.entity_id
_entity_poly.type
_entity_poly.pdbx_seq_one_letter_code
_entity_poly.pdbx_strand_id
1 'polypeptide(L)'
;MDSSSLHITELSQVIWFAVALAAAFIGVVMYRRSRSVIEAENTAPAPIVKASYSDAQTVRVLDSQHFDRLRKPLHLTPGQHADIFPAHPVVGPRFRISLQAISKHGAEDAAHLSVVYAGVRVSCGPLAKEVDFNEFLLPQAPRDESRCAIFHYQETSHTLEFMRIKVNAIDRSTNTVALEVVQMRGRWPGGDA
;
A
#
# COMPACT_ATOMS: atom_id res chain seq x y z
N MET A 1 -35.08 29.36 -44.69
CA MET A 1 -35.27 28.63 -43.43
C MET A 1 -34.23 27.53 -43.42
N ASP A 2 -33.49 27.38 -42.32
CA ASP A 2 -32.61 26.26 -41.91
C ASP A 2 -31.32 26.76 -41.22
N SER A 3 -31.46 27.61 -40.20
CA SER A 3 -30.37 27.96 -39.27
C SER A 3 -30.60 27.44 -37.85
N SER A 4 -31.76 26.81 -37.62
CA SER A 4 -32.18 26.34 -36.28
C SER A 4 -31.71 24.91 -35.97
N SER A 5 -31.29 24.14 -36.98
CA SER A 5 -30.94 22.72 -36.84
C SER A 5 -29.51 22.47 -36.37
N LEU A 6 -28.56 23.37 -36.69
CA LEU A 6 -27.14 23.27 -36.32
C LEU A 6 -26.91 23.48 -34.81
N HIS A 7 -27.63 24.41 -34.18
CA HIS A 7 -27.51 24.64 -32.74
C HIS A 7 -28.09 23.49 -31.90
N ILE A 8 -29.09 22.75 -32.41
CA ILE A 8 -29.71 21.63 -31.69
C ILE A 8 -28.74 20.44 -31.62
N THR A 9 -28.00 20.18 -32.70
CA THR A 9 -27.04 19.07 -32.76
C THR A 9 -25.85 19.30 -31.83
N GLU A 10 -25.29 20.51 -31.79
CA GLU A 10 -24.24 20.87 -30.83
C GLU A 10 -24.73 20.81 -29.38
N LEU A 11 -25.96 21.30 -29.11
CA LEU A 11 -26.54 21.24 -27.76
C LEU A 11 -26.69 19.77 -27.30
N SER A 12 -27.15 18.90 -28.19
CA SER A 12 -27.30 17.47 -27.89
C SER A 12 -25.97 16.77 -27.59
N GLN A 13 -24.89 17.10 -28.32
CA GLN A 13 -23.57 16.54 -28.08
C GLN A 13 -22.98 16.98 -26.74
N VAL A 14 -23.17 18.26 -26.38
CA VAL A 14 -22.73 18.80 -25.08
C VAL A 14 -23.49 18.12 -23.93
N ILE A 15 -24.80 17.89 -24.09
CA ILE A 15 -25.61 17.17 -23.11
C ILE A 15 -25.11 15.73 -22.94
N TRP A 16 -24.87 15.01 -24.05
CA TRP A 16 -24.33 13.64 -23.99
C TRP A 16 -22.95 13.57 -23.35
N PHE A 17 -22.08 14.55 -23.62
CA PHE A 17 -20.77 14.62 -22.99
C PHE A 17 -20.88 14.88 -21.48
N ALA A 18 -21.75 15.81 -21.06
CA ALA A 18 -22.00 16.08 -19.65
C ALA A 18 -22.55 14.86 -18.92
N VAL A 19 -23.46 14.10 -19.55
CA VAL A 19 -24.00 12.85 -19.00
C VAL A 19 -22.92 11.78 -18.88
N ALA A 20 -22.07 11.60 -19.92
CA ALA A 20 -20.96 10.66 -19.88
C ALA A 20 -19.93 11.02 -18.79
N LEU A 21 -19.63 12.30 -18.63
CA LEU A 21 -18.72 12.79 -17.59
C LEU A 21 -19.32 12.56 -16.20
N ALA A 22 -20.60 12.87 -16.00
CA ALA A 22 -21.30 12.61 -14.74
C ALA A 22 -21.34 11.11 -14.41
N ALA A 23 -21.62 10.25 -15.40
CA ALA A 23 -21.59 8.80 -15.23
C ALA A 23 -20.18 8.28 -14.88
N ALA A 24 -19.13 8.84 -15.48
CA ALA A 24 -17.75 8.49 -15.14
C ALA A 24 -17.41 8.91 -13.70
N PHE A 25 -17.79 10.12 -13.27
CA PHE A 25 -17.60 10.56 -11.89
C PHE A 25 -18.38 9.70 -10.89
N ILE A 26 -19.64 9.38 -11.18
CA ILE A 26 -20.45 8.49 -10.35
C ILE A 26 -19.81 7.09 -10.31
N GLY A 27 -19.32 6.58 -11.43
CA GLY A 27 -18.61 5.31 -11.52
C GLY A 27 -17.35 5.28 -10.66
N VAL A 28 -16.53 6.34 -10.71
CA VAL A 28 -15.32 6.47 -9.88
C VAL A 28 -15.69 6.57 -8.39
N VAL A 29 -16.69 7.37 -8.03
CA VAL A 29 -17.15 7.50 -6.63
C VAL A 29 -17.76 6.19 -6.12
N MET A 30 -18.59 5.52 -6.92
CA MET A 30 -19.17 4.23 -6.60
C MET A 30 -18.10 3.13 -6.50
N TYR A 31 -17.08 3.15 -7.35
CA TYR A 31 -15.95 2.21 -7.27
C TYR A 31 -15.12 2.41 -6.00
N ARG A 32 -14.87 3.67 -5.60
CA ARG A 32 -14.24 3.97 -4.30
C ARG A 32 -15.13 3.56 -3.13
N ARG A 33 -16.45 3.74 -3.24
CA ARG A 33 -17.42 3.47 -2.17
C ARG A 33 -17.79 1.99 -2.06
N SER A 34 -17.80 1.22 -3.14
CA SER A 34 -18.01 -0.22 -3.09
C SER A 34 -16.83 -0.93 -2.43
N ARG A 35 -15.60 -0.40 -2.61
CA ARG A 35 -14.44 -0.82 -1.81
C ARG A 35 -14.62 -0.57 -0.31
N SER A 36 -15.20 0.56 0.10
CA SER A 36 -15.46 0.84 1.52
C SER A 36 -16.69 0.13 2.09
N VAL A 37 -17.66 -0.27 1.26
CA VAL A 37 -18.83 -1.04 1.71
C VAL A 37 -18.49 -2.52 1.92
N ILE A 38 -17.56 -3.09 1.14
CA ILE A 38 -16.98 -4.41 1.44
C ILE A 38 -16.22 -4.38 2.79
N GLU A 39 -15.72 -3.22 3.23
CA GLU A 39 -15.15 -3.04 4.57
C GLU A 39 -16.20 -2.93 5.69
N ALA A 40 -17.43 -2.48 5.40
CA ALA A 40 -18.46 -2.32 6.42
C ALA A 40 -19.04 -3.66 6.91
N GLU A 41 -19.07 -4.71 6.08
CA GLU A 41 -19.62 -6.02 6.45
C GLU A 41 -18.65 -6.87 7.29
N ASN A 42 -17.36 -6.51 7.36
CA ASN A 42 -16.37 -7.14 8.24
C ASN A 42 -16.01 -6.30 9.49
N THR A 43 -16.68 -5.18 9.71
CA THR A 43 -16.42 -4.30 10.86
C THR A 43 -17.37 -4.61 12.02
N ALA A 44 -17.34 -5.85 12.52
CA ALA A 44 -17.58 -6.02 13.94
C ALA A 44 -16.32 -5.48 14.66
N PRO A 45 -16.42 -4.52 15.59
CA PRO A 45 -15.26 -4.03 16.31
C PRO A 45 -14.67 -5.21 17.08
N ALA A 46 -13.49 -5.67 16.68
CA ALA A 46 -12.70 -6.56 17.50
C ALA A 46 -12.50 -5.87 18.86
N PRO A 47 -12.68 -6.59 19.99
CA PRO A 47 -12.58 -5.98 21.30
C PRO A 47 -11.25 -5.25 21.43
N ILE A 48 -11.31 -4.01 21.93
CA ILE A 48 -10.12 -3.21 22.25
C ILE A 48 -9.42 -3.91 23.42
N VAL A 49 -8.60 -4.91 23.09
CA VAL A 49 -7.58 -5.40 24.01
C VAL A 49 -6.58 -4.27 24.10
N LYS A 50 -6.45 -3.69 25.29
CA LYS A 50 -5.34 -2.79 25.65
C LYS A 50 -4.05 -3.46 25.17
N ALA A 51 -3.51 -3.00 24.04
CA ALA A 51 -2.29 -3.55 23.48
C ALA A 51 -1.15 -3.19 24.43
N SER A 52 -0.82 -4.12 25.33
CA SER A 52 0.43 -4.09 26.05
C SER A 52 1.52 -4.24 24.99
N TYR A 53 2.47 -3.31 24.96
CA TYR A 53 3.57 -3.28 24.00
C TYR A 53 4.63 -4.34 24.39
N SER A 54 4.21 -5.60 24.50
CA SER A 54 5.06 -6.77 24.74
C SER A 54 4.92 -7.85 23.67
N ASP A 55 3.89 -7.76 22.81
CA ASP A 55 3.62 -8.73 21.74
C ASP A 55 3.93 -8.12 20.36
N ALA A 56 5.18 -8.16 19.93
CA ALA A 56 5.39 -8.36 18.50
C ALA A 56 4.78 -9.73 18.17
N GLN A 57 3.96 -9.87 17.13
CA GLN A 57 3.45 -11.19 16.73
C GLN A 57 4.65 -12.11 16.41
N THR A 58 5.05 -12.92 17.38
CA THR A 58 6.13 -13.90 17.22
C THR A 58 5.52 -15.17 16.64
N VAL A 59 5.88 -15.51 15.41
CA VAL A 59 5.47 -16.78 14.80
C VAL A 59 6.28 -17.91 15.42
N ARG A 60 5.60 -18.94 15.92
CA ARG A 60 6.26 -20.17 16.36
C ARG A 60 6.77 -20.92 15.13
N VAL A 61 8.08 -20.93 14.94
CA VAL A 61 8.73 -21.77 13.93
C VAL A 61 9.01 -23.13 14.59
N LEU A 62 8.32 -24.18 14.14
CA LEU A 62 8.40 -25.51 14.76
C LEU A 62 9.70 -26.25 14.44
N ASP A 63 10.34 -25.96 13.29
CA ASP A 63 11.56 -26.63 12.80
C ASP A 63 12.60 -25.63 12.28
N SER A 64 13.85 -26.09 12.08
CA SER A 64 14.89 -25.32 11.41
C SER A 64 14.51 -25.00 9.96
N GLN A 65 13.90 -23.83 9.73
CA GLN A 65 13.54 -23.36 8.40
C GLN A 65 14.69 -22.58 7.77
N HIS A 66 15.01 -22.88 6.51
CA HIS A 66 15.87 -22.04 5.69
C HIS A 66 15.07 -20.81 5.26
N PHE A 67 15.28 -19.71 5.97
CA PHE A 67 14.66 -18.43 5.62
C PHE A 67 15.55 -17.68 4.63
N ASP A 68 15.13 -17.64 3.37
CA ASP A 68 15.70 -16.70 2.40
C ASP A 68 15.24 -15.28 2.76
N ARG A 69 15.95 -14.66 3.70
CA ARG A 69 15.72 -13.26 4.07
C ARG A 69 16.32 -12.36 2.98
N LEU A 70 15.53 -12.08 1.95
CA LEU A 70 15.87 -11.10 0.93
C LEU A 70 15.71 -9.70 1.50
N ARG A 71 16.84 -9.06 1.82
CA ARG A 71 16.91 -7.64 2.11
C ARG A 71 17.24 -6.89 0.82
N LYS A 72 16.38 -5.97 0.42
CA LYS A 72 16.55 -5.13 -0.77
C LYS A 72 16.65 -3.68 -0.33
N PRO A 73 17.86 -3.08 -0.33
CA PRO A 73 18.00 -1.64 -0.13
C PRO A 73 17.53 -0.89 -1.38
N LEU A 74 16.80 0.21 -1.19
CA LEU A 74 16.31 1.05 -2.27
C LEU A 74 16.61 2.51 -1.96
N HIS A 75 16.91 3.29 -3.00
CA HIS A 75 17.04 4.73 -2.92
C HIS A 75 16.05 5.34 -3.91
N LEU A 76 15.14 6.17 -3.40
CA LEU A 76 14.10 6.81 -4.22
C LEU A 76 14.15 8.31 -4.01
N THR A 77 13.94 9.06 -5.09
CA THR A 77 13.58 10.48 -5.04
C THR A 77 12.08 10.66 -5.31
N PRO A 78 11.45 11.75 -4.86
CA PRO A 78 10.02 12.01 -5.13
C PRO A 78 9.65 11.86 -6.60
N GLY A 79 8.54 11.17 -6.87
CA GLY A 79 8.08 10.78 -8.20
C GLY A 79 8.67 9.47 -8.71
N GLN A 80 9.70 8.91 -8.08
CA GLN A 80 10.28 7.62 -8.45
C GLN A 80 9.55 6.45 -7.80
N HIS A 81 9.73 5.28 -8.42
CA HIS A 81 9.23 4.02 -7.91
C HIS A 81 10.24 2.90 -8.14
N ALA A 82 10.15 1.86 -7.31
CA ALA A 82 10.87 0.62 -7.47
C ALA A 82 9.89 -0.56 -7.53
N ASP A 83 10.06 -1.38 -8.56
CA ASP A 83 9.37 -2.66 -8.69
C ASP A 83 10.20 -3.74 -8.03
N ILE A 84 9.70 -4.29 -6.93
CA ILE A 84 10.39 -5.33 -6.15
C ILE A 84 10.30 -6.69 -6.86
N PHE A 85 9.22 -6.87 -7.61
CA PHE A 85 9.01 -7.98 -8.52
C PHE A 85 8.83 -7.46 -9.95
N PRO A 86 9.25 -8.23 -10.96
CA PRO A 86 8.95 -7.90 -12.35
C PRO A 86 7.45 -7.65 -12.54
N ALA A 87 7.11 -6.56 -13.23
CA ALA A 87 5.73 -6.26 -13.57
C ALA A 87 5.15 -7.36 -14.46
N HIS A 88 3.92 -7.78 -14.19
CA HIS A 88 3.23 -8.72 -15.04
C HIS A 88 2.69 -7.97 -16.28
N PRO A 89 2.84 -8.50 -17.50
CA PRO A 89 2.49 -7.77 -18.73
C PRO A 89 1.01 -7.38 -18.81
N VAL A 90 0.12 -8.15 -18.16
CA VAL A 90 -1.34 -7.94 -18.19
C VAL A 90 -1.88 -7.25 -16.93
N VAL A 91 -1.30 -7.55 -15.76
CA VAL A 91 -1.85 -7.15 -14.45
C VAL A 91 -1.11 -5.94 -13.88
N GLY A 92 0.03 -5.58 -14.47
CA GLY A 92 0.88 -4.49 -14.01
C GLY A 92 1.75 -4.86 -12.81
N PRO A 93 2.16 -3.88 -11.99
CA PRO A 93 3.08 -4.11 -10.89
C PRO A 93 2.41 -4.93 -9.78
N ARG A 94 3.04 -6.05 -9.41
CA ARG A 94 2.59 -6.89 -8.28
C ARG A 94 3.20 -6.46 -6.96
N PHE A 95 4.39 -5.88 -6.98
CA PHE A 95 4.97 -5.24 -5.80
C PHE A 95 5.75 -4.00 -6.23
N ARG A 96 5.14 -2.83 -6.05
CA ARG A 96 5.73 -1.52 -6.34
C ARG A 96 5.71 -0.66 -5.10
N ILE A 97 6.81 0.03 -4.86
CA ILE A 97 6.93 1.08 -3.85
C ILE A 97 7.22 2.37 -4.59
N SER A 98 6.36 3.37 -4.40
CA SER A 98 6.51 4.68 -5.02
C SER A 98 6.72 5.73 -3.94
N LEU A 99 7.70 6.61 -4.11
CA LEU A 99 7.89 7.77 -3.26
C LEU A 99 7.14 8.95 -3.87
N GLN A 100 6.06 9.39 -3.24
CA GLN A 100 5.26 10.52 -3.71
C GLN A 100 5.95 11.85 -3.35
N ALA A 101 6.39 11.98 -2.10
CA ALA A 101 7.01 13.19 -1.58
C ALA A 101 7.82 12.91 -0.31
N ILE A 102 8.64 13.88 0.11
CA ILE A 102 9.14 13.97 1.49
C ILE A 102 8.24 14.97 2.22
N SER A 103 7.44 14.47 3.17
CA SER A 103 6.43 15.23 3.89
C SER A 103 6.79 15.37 5.37
N LYS A 104 5.94 16.05 6.14
CA LYS A 104 6.05 16.15 7.59
C LYS A 104 5.05 15.21 8.27
N HIS A 105 5.49 14.51 9.30
CA HIS A 105 4.63 13.75 10.20
C HIS A 105 4.91 14.22 11.64
N GLY A 106 4.05 15.10 12.16
CA GLY A 106 4.36 15.84 13.37
C GLY A 106 5.54 16.79 13.13
N ALA A 107 6.57 16.71 13.98
CA ALA A 107 7.78 17.52 13.85
C ALA A 107 8.83 16.90 12.90
N GLU A 108 8.73 15.60 12.62
CA GLU A 108 9.74 14.83 11.89
C GLU A 108 9.44 14.77 10.39
N ASP A 109 10.49 14.51 9.62
CA ASP A 109 10.35 14.19 8.20
C ASP A 109 9.82 12.76 8.03
N ALA A 110 8.95 12.58 7.06
CA ALA A 110 8.38 11.29 6.71
C ALA A 110 8.39 11.11 5.18
N ALA A 111 8.67 9.87 4.77
CA ALA A 111 8.50 9.47 3.38
C ALA A 111 7.01 9.27 3.11
N HIS A 112 6.47 9.98 2.13
CA HIS A 112 5.12 9.75 1.64
C HIS A 112 5.17 8.65 0.58
N LEU A 113 4.78 7.44 0.96
CA LEU A 113 4.94 6.23 0.15
C LEU A 113 3.57 5.70 -0.27
N SER A 114 3.45 5.26 -1.52
CA SER A 114 2.35 4.37 -1.93
C SER A 114 2.87 2.99 -2.26
N VAL A 115 2.12 1.97 -1.84
CA VAL A 115 2.53 0.56 -1.96
C VAL A 115 1.48 -0.21 -2.74
N VAL A 116 1.88 -0.76 -3.88
CA VAL A 116 1.09 -1.77 -4.59
C VAL A 116 1.60 -3.13 -4.15
N TYR A 117 0.73 -3.96 -3.56
CA TYR A 117 1.06 -5.33 -3.15
C TYR A 117 0.00 -6.32 -3.63
N ALA A 118 0.04 -6.67 -4.92
CA ALA A 118 -0.86 -7.62 -5.57
C ALA A 118 -2.37 -7.40 -5.28
N GLY A 119 -2.78 -6.15 -5.06
CA GLY A 119 -4.16 -5.79 -4.69
C GLY A 119 -4.53 -6.02 -3.23
N VAL A 120 -3.59 -6.49 -2.40
CA VAL A 120 -3.74 -6.76 -0.97
C VAL A 120 -3.50 -5.48 -0.18
N ARG A 121 -4.29 -5.29 0.89
CA ARG A 121 -4.07 -4.21 1.85
C ARG A 121 -2.88 -4.54 2.74
N VAL A 122 -1.97 -3.59 2.90
CA VAL A 122 -0.82 -3.73 3.80
C VAL A 122 -1.08 -2.89 5.06
N SER A 123 -0.49 -3.31 6.17
CA SER A 123 -0.65 -2.63 7.46
C SER A 123 0.58 -1.77 7.76
N CYS A 124 0.47 -0.91 8.77
CA CYS A 124 1.60 -0.10 9.22
C CYS A 124 1.69 -0.07 10.75
N GLY A 125 2.89 0.17 11.26
CA GLY A 125 3.14 0.32 12.69
C GLY A 125 2.52 1.59 13.26
N PRO A 126 2.42 1.71 14.60
CA PRO A 126 1.72 2.80 15.28
C PRO A 126 2.33 4.19 15.07
N LEU A 127 3.57 4.31 14.60
CA LEU A 127 4.20 5.61 14.30
C LEU A 127 4.13 5.96 12.80
N ALA A 128 3.65 5.04 11.97
CA ALA A 128 3.30 5.31 10.59
C ALA A 128 1.83 5.74 10.51
N LYS A 129 1.49 6.57 9.51
CA LYS A 129 0.11 6.99 9.28
C LYS A 129 -0.34 6.59 7.88
N GLU A 130 -1.39 5.77 7.79
CA GLU A 130 -2.11 5.54 6.53
C GLU A 130 -2.93 6.80 6.20
N VAL A 131 -2.76 7.34 4.99
CA VAL A 131 -3.43 8.58 4.51
C VAL A 131 -4.45 8.30 3.41
N ASP A 132 -4.25 7.22 2.64
CA ASP A 132 -5.22 6.61 1.72
C ASP A 132 -4.90 5.11 1.64
N PHE A 133 -5.68 4.34 0.89
CA PHE A 133 -5.49 2.89 0.73
C PHE A 133 -4.07 2.54 0.28
N ASN A 134 -3.32 1.86 1.14
CA ASN A 134 -1.90 1.53 0.95
C ASN A 134 -1.00 2.75 0.65
N GLU A 135 -1.39 3.93 1.12
CA GLU A 135 -0.60 5.16 1.05
C GLU A 135 -0.29 5.63 2.46
N PHE A 136 0.99 5.88 2.76
CA PHE A 136 1.49 6.04 4.11
C PHE A 136 2.47 7.20 4.23
N LEU A 137 2.39 7.91 5.35
CA LEU A 137 3.48 8.73 5.87
C LEU A 137 4.32 7.88 6.82
N LEU A 138 5.53 7.56 6.39
CA LEU A 138 6.45 6.69 7.11
C LEU A 138 7.63 7.51 7.64
N PRO A 139 7.74 7.76 8.96
CA PRO A 139 8.90 8.43 9.52
C PRO A 139 10.15 7.55 9.39
N GLN A 140 11.31 8.17 9.54
CA GLN A 140 12.57 7.42 9.65
C GLN A 140 12.47 6.45 10.84
N ALA A 141 12.85 5.19 10.62
CA ALA A 141 12.83 4.19 11.67
C ALA A 141 14.01 4.44 12.65
N PRO A 142 13.73 4.74 13.94
CA PRO A 142 14.76 4.71 14.98
C PRO A 142 15.13 3.25 15.28
N ARG A 143 15.87 2.99 16.38
CA ARG A 143 16.26 1.62 16.80
C ARG A 143 15.07 0.64 16.93
N ASP A 144 13.86 1.15 17.12
CA ASP A 144 12.62 0.36 17.19
C ASP A 144 11.93 0.27 15.81
N GLU A 145 12.41 -0.66 14.99
CA GLU A 145 12.08 -0.76 13.56
C GLU A 145 10.61 -1.07 13.27
N SER A 146 9.94 -1.81 14.17
CA SER A 146 8.59 -2.34 13.93
C SER A 146 7.53 -1.25 13.98
N ARG A 147 7.78 -0.15 14.71
CA ARG A 147 6.80 0.92 14.93
C ARG A 147 6.67 1.86 13.74
N CYS A 148 7.77 2.02 13.01
CA CYS A 148 7.92 2.91 11.87
C CYS A 148 8.02 2.12 10.55
N ALA A 149 7.31 1.01 10.44
CA ALA A 149 7.34 0.15 9.27
C ALA A 149 5.96 -0.04 8.67
N ILE A 150 5.92 -0.25 7.35
CA ILE A 150 4.80 -0.87 6.65
C ILE A 150 5.07 -2.37 6.66
N PHE A 151 4.06 -3.19 6.90
CA PHE A 151 4.21 -4.63 6.92
C PHE A 151 2.99 -5.35 6.37
N HIS A 152 3.22 -6.56 5.89
CA HIS A 152 2.18 -7.50 5.55
C HIS A 152 2.56 -8.86 6.11
N TYR A 153 1.55 -9.56 6.63
CA TYR A 153 1.65 -10.90 7.16
C TYR A 153 0.50 -11.72 6.63
N GLN A 154 0.81 -12.86 6.05
CA GLN A 154 -0.19 -13.85 5.67
C GLN A 154 0.35 -15.25 5.95
N GLU A 155 -0.41 -16.00 6.73
CA GLU A 155 -0.18 -17.41 6.99
C GLU A 155 -1.25 -18.21 6.24
N THR A 156 -0.80 -19.23 5.52
CA THR A 156 -1.65 -20.27 4.94
C THR A 156 -1.21 -21.62 5.52
N SER A 157 -1.99 -22.68 5.27
CA SER A 157 -1.69 -24.03 5.76
C SER A 157 -0.29 -24.55 5.38
N HIS A 158 0.32 -23.99 4.33
CA HIS A 158 1.61 -24.45 3.80
C HIS A 158 2.63 -23.35 3.60
N THR A 159 2.29 -22.08 3.83
CA THR A 159 3.22 -20.97 3.57
C THR A 159 3.07 -19.85 4.56
N LEU A 160 4.21 -19.26 4.93
CA LEU A 160 4.27 -17.97 5.60
C LEU A 160 4.80 -16.93 4.61
N GLU A 161 4.06 -15.84 4.46
CA GLU A 161 4.49 -14.66 3.73
C GLU A 161 4.59 -13.48 4.68
N PHE A 162 5.76 -12.85 4.67
CA PHE A 162 6.03 -11.66 5.45
C PHE A 162 6.75 -10.63 4.60
N MET A 163 6.29 -9.38 4.68
CA MET A 163 6.90 -8.23 4.05
C MET A 163 7.00 -7.12 5.08
N ARG A 164 8.12 -6.40 5.06
CA ARG A 164 8.35 -5.20 5.85
C ARG A 164 9.10 -4.16 5.04
N ILE A 165 8.63 -2.92 5.05
CA ILE A 165 9.29 -1.76 4.47
C ILE A 165 9.57 -0.78 5.60
N LYS A 166 10.83 -0.33 5.71
CA LYS A 166 11.22 0.74 6.64
C LYS A 166 12.00 1.83 5.92
N VAL A 167 11.93 3.04 6.45
CA VAL A 167 12.78 4.17 6.04
C VAL A 167 14.04 4.16 6.90
N ASN A 168 15.19 3.94 6.28
CA ASN A 168 16.49 3.98 6.96
C ASN A 168 17.01 5.41 7.11
N ALA A 169 16.83 6.25 6.09
CA ALA A 169 17.28 7.64 6.09
C ALA A 169 16.44 8.48 5.13
N ILE A 170 16.28 9.76 5.50
CA ILE A 170 15.70 10.80 4.66
C ILE A 170 16.75 11.91 4.57
N ASP A 171 17.25 12.17 3.37
CA ASP A 171 18.19 13.26 3.13
C ASP A 171 17.50 14.33 2.29
N ARG A 172 17.19 15.46 2.93
CA ARG A 172 16.56 16.61 2.26
C ARG A 172 17.52 17.35 1.33
N SER A 173 18.84 17.26 1.54
CA SER A 173 19.80 17.96 0.68
C SER A 173 19.86 17.33 -0.71
N THR A 174 19.76 16.00 -0.78
CA THR A 174 19.73 15.23 -2.02
C THR A 174 18.32 14.82 -2.44
N ASN A 175 17.30 15.22 -1.67
CA ASN A 175 15.89 14.84 -1.86
C ASN A 175 15.71 13.32 -2.04
N THR A 176 16.45 12.53 -1.26
CA THR A 176 16.54 11.08 -1.39
C THR A 176 16.07 10.39 -0.12
N VAL A 177 15.31 9.32 -0.28
CA VAL A 177 14.88 8.43 0.81
C VAL A 177 15.53 7.07 0.61
N ALA A 178 16.24 6.59 1.62
CA ALA A 178 16.77 5.24 1.69
C ALA A 178 15.76 4.32 2.40
N LEU A 179 15.33 3.27 1.71
CA LEU A 179 14.39 2.27 2.21
C LEU A 179 15.09 0.92 2.35
N GLU A 180 14.66 0.13 3.34
CA GLU A 180 14.94 -1.31 3.37
C GLU A 180 13.63 -2.06 3.21
N VAL A 181 13.59 -2.94 2.21
CA VAL A 181 12.51 -3.91 2.04
C VAL A 181 13.02 -5.27 2.49
N VAL A 182 12.36 -5.85 3.48
CA VAL A 182 12.56 -7.23 3.88
C VAL A 182 11.38 -8.02 3.39
N GLN A 183 11.66 -9.09 2.66
CA GLN A 183 10.64 -10.07 2.31
C GLN A 183 11.10 -11.45 2.76
N MET A 184 10.17 -12.20 3.33
CA MET A 184 10.37 -13.57 3.75
C MET A 184 9.22 -14.40 3.21
N ARG A 185 9.56 -15.53 2.59
CA ARG A 185 8.59 -16.54 2.19
C ARG A 185 9.09 -17.89 2.69
N GLY A 186 8.40 -18.43 3.69
CA GLY A 186 8.64 -19.78 4.21
C GLY A 186 7.62 -20.75 3.62
N ARG A 187 8.04 -21.99 3.39
CA ARG A 187 7.11 -23.12 3.23
C ARG A 187 7.03 -23.85 4.57
N TRP A 188 5.83 -24.15 5.04
CA TRP A 188 5.67 -25.03 6.19
C TRP A 188 6.05 -26.45 5.75
N PRO A 189 6.88 -27.18 6.54
CA PRO A 189 6.94 -28.62 6.40
C PRO A 189 5.53 -29.17 6.63
N GLY A 190 5.06 -30.01 5.71
CA GLY A 190 3.64 -30.27 5.46
C GLY A 190 2.83 -30.72 6.68
N GLY A 191 1.56 -30.32 6.69
CA GLY A 191 0.52 -31.30 7.00
C GLY A 191 0.50 -32.31 5.85
N ASP A 192 0.90 -33.53 6.18
CA ASP A 192 0.83 -34.79 5.43
C ASP A 192 1.76 -34.99 4.21
N ALA A 193 2.68 -35.95 4.37
CA ALA A 193 3.12 -36.89 3.35
C ALA A 193 2.47 -38.24 3.65
#